data_AF-A0A4Q1F256-F1
#
_entry.id   AF-A0A4Q1F256-F1
#
_cell.length_a   1.000
_cell.length_b   1.000
_cell.length_c   1.000
_cell.angle_alpha   90.00
_cell.angle_beta   90.00
_cell.angle_gamma   90.00
#
_symmetry.space_group_name_H-M   'P 1'
#
loop_
_entity.id
_entity.type
_entity.pdbx_description
1 polymer ?
#
loop_
_entity_poly.entity_id
_entity_poly.type
_entity_poly.pdbx_seq_one_letter_code
_entity_poly.pdbx_strand_id
1 'polypeptide(L)'
;GQPIIDAVAETIASINGYTGGTTPALTLNDKLNGAAVVVGTNPGEVKVTPVTVPTGLTLNTDGTVTVVPNTPAGNYDVTYKICEVTNPGNCDEVTSVIVVSQPTIDAVAETTASI
;
A
#
# COMPACT_ATOMS: atom_id res chain seq x y z
N GLY A 1 15.69 -20.69 -10.71
CA GLY A 1 14.26 -20.66 -11.10
C GLY A 1 13.70 -19.38 -10.57
N GLN A 2 12.92 -18.66 -11.38
CA GLN A 2 12.19 -17.48 -10.91
C GLN A 2 11.27 -17.90 -9.74
N PRO A 3 11.05 -17.04 -8.72
CA PRO A 3 10.07 -17.32 -7.69
C PRO A 3 8.71 -17.66 -8.33
N ILE A 4 7.97 -18.55 -7.68
CA ILE A 4 6.61 -18.87 -8.11
C ILE A 4 5.60 -17.84 -7.58
N ILE A 5 6.06 -17.02 -6.62
CA ILE A 5 5.40 -15.76 -6.30
C ILE A 5 5.68 -14.78 -7.43
N ASP A 6 4.61 -14.21 -7.96
CA ASP A 6 4.61 -13.10 -8.91
C ASP A 6 4.07 -11.89 -8.16
N ALA A 7 4.97 -11.07 -7.63
CA ALA A 7 4.64 -9.81 -6.97
C ALA A 7 4.65 -8.69 -8.01
N VAL A 8 3.51 -8.02 -8.16
CA VAL A 8 3.24 -7.09 -9.27
C VAL A 8 3.03 -5.70 -8.70
N ALA A 9 3.92 -4.79 -9.07
CA ALA A 9 3.85 -3.40 -8.65
C ALA A 9 2.53 -2.75 -9.06
N GLU A 10 1.95 -1.99 -8.14
CA GLU A 10 0.71 -1.26 -8.32
C GLU A 10 0.83 0.18 -7.84
N THR A 11 -0.08 1.02 -8.30
CA THR A 11 -0.23 2.40 -7.84
C THR A 11 -1.58 2.53 -7.17
N ILE A 12 -1.58 2.80 -5.86
CA ILE A 12 -2.80 2.98 -5.09
C ILE A 12 -3.32 4.40 -5.29
N ALA A 13 -4.64 4.49 -5.51
CA ALA A 13 -5.34 5.76 -5.64
C ALA A 13 -5.12 6.67 -4.43
N SER A 14 -5.30 7.98 -4.64
CA SER A 14 -4.88 8.99 -3.69
C SER A 14 -5.54 8.86 -2.31
N ILE A 15 -4.72 8.83 -1.25
CA ILE A 15 -5.14 9.00 0.15
C ILE A 15 -5.02 10.48 0.53
N ASN A 16 -6.02 11.04 1.20
CA ASN A 16 -5.95 12.43 1.68
C ASN A 16 -4.90 12.54 2.80
N GLY A 17 -3.83 13.29 2.55
CA GLY A 17 -2.69 13.42 3.46
C GLY A 17 -3.01 14.16 4.76
N TYR A 18 -4.03 15.02 4.78
CA TYR A 18 -4.44 15.71 6.00
C TYR A 18 -5.12 14.75 6.98
N THR A 19 -6.11 13.98 6.51
CA THR A 19 -6.83 13.01 7.36
C THR A 19 -6.05 11.73 7.58
N GLY A 20 -5.14 11.37 6.67
CA GLY A 20 -4.56 10.04 6.59
C GLY A 20 -5.60 9.02 6.12
N GLY A 21 -5.26 7.73 6.26
CA GLY A 21 -6.14 6.63 5.90
C GLY A 21 -5.40 5.30 5.79
N THR A 22 -6.10 4.28 5.31
CA THR A 22 -5.53 2.96 5.07
C THR A 22 -5.86 2.55 3.63
N THR A 23 -4.88 1.99 2.94
CA THR A 23 -5.04 1.48 1.57
C THR A 23 -5.75 0.13 1.57
N PRO A 24 -6.28 -0.31 0.42
CA PRO A 24 -6.43 -1.75 0.16
C PRO A 24 -5.08 -2.46 0.31
N ALA A 25 -5.11 -3.79 0.45
CA ALA A 25 -3.88 -4.57 0.49
C ALA A 25 -3.10 -4.42 -0.83
N LEU A 26 -1.79 -4.22 -0.74
CA LEU A 26 -0.88 -4.14 -1.88
C LEU A 26 -0.81 -5.47 -2.64
N THR A 27 -1.23 -6.56 -2.00
CA THR A 27 -1.11 -7.91 -2.52
C THR A 27 -2.26 -8.38 -3.41
N LEU A 28 -3.23 -7.52 -3.74
CA LEU A 28 -4.47 -7.94 -4.40
C LEU A 28 -4.28 -8.50 -5.82
N ASN A 29 -3.26 -8.06 -6.54
CA ASN A 29 -2.91 -8.50 -7.90
C ASN A 29 -1.79 -9.56 -7.91
N ASP A 30 -1.25 -9.92 -6.75
CA ASP A 30 -0.13 -10.84 -6.65
C ASP A 30 -0.59 -12.29 -6.70
N LYS A 31 0.30 -13.16 -7.20
CA LYS A 31 0.00 -14.58 -7.36
C LYS A 31 1.03 -15.48 -6.70
N LEU A 32 0.57 -16.59 -6.12
CA LEU A 32 1.39 -17.75 -5.74
C LEU A 32 0.90 -18.95 -6.56
N ASN A 33 1.80 -19.55 -7.35
CA ASN A 33 1.46 -20.67 -8.24
C ASN A 33 0.33 -20.33 -9.24
N GLY A 34 0.23 -19.06 -9.65
CA GLY A 34 -0.81 -18.56 -10.56
C GLY A 34 -2.16 -18.22 -9.90
N ALA A 35 -2.39 -18.62 -8.65
CA ALA A 35 -3.56 -18.27 -7.85
C ALA A 35 -3.33 -16.98 -7.06
N ALA A 36 -4.38 -16.22 -6.74
CA ALA A 36 -4.26 -15.02 -5.92
C ALA A 36 -3.66 -15.37 -4.55
N VAL A 37 -2.76 -14.52 -4.06
CA VAL A 37 -2.15 -14.74 -2.74
C VAL A 37 -3.17 -14.53 -1.62
N VAL A 38 -2.99 -15.29 -0.54
CA VAL A 38 -3.69 -15.07 0.73
C VAL A 38 -2.62 -14.75 1.76
N VAL A 39 -2.73 -13.58 2.38
CA VAL A 39 -1.78 -13.16 3.43
C VAL A 39 -2.16 -13.83 4.74
N GLY A 40 -1.20 -14.46 5.40
CA GLY A 40 -1.43 -15.12 6.68
C GLY A 40 -0.25 -15.94 7.18
N THR A 41 -0.53 -17.03 7.88
CA THR A 41 0.45 -17.87 8.59
C THR A 41 0.30 -19.37 8.33
N ASN A 42 -0.63 -19.78 7.48
CA ASN A 42 -0.89 -21.18 7.17
C ASN A 42 -0.11 -21.67 5.93
N PRO A 43 0.01 -23.00 5.73
CA PRO A 43 0.52 -23.55 4.48
C PRO A 43 -0.24 -23.03 3.25
N GLY A 44 0.51 -22.64 2.22
CA GLY A 44 -0.07 -22.06 0.99
C GLY A 44 -0.43 -20.57 1.10
N GLU A 45 -0.22 -19.95 2.25
CA GLU A 45 -0.34 -18.50 2.43
C GLU A 45 1.04 -17.82 2.30
N VAL A 46 1.00 -16.49 2.20
CA VAL A 46 2.20 -15.65 2.11
C VAL A 46 2.31 -14.72 3.30
N LYS A 47 3.55 -14.34 3.62
CA LYS A 47 3.87 -13.30 4.57
C LYS A 47 4.38 -12.07 3.83
N VAL A 48 3.87 -10.90 4.20
CA VAL A 48 4.34 -9.59 3.73
C VAL A 48 5.30 -9.02 4.76
N THR A 49 6.46 -8.54 4.30
CA THR A 49 7.46 -7.88 5.14
C THR A 49 7.95 -6.58 4.51
N PRO A 50 8.03 -5.48 5.27
CA PRO A 50 8.56 -4.23 4.76
C PRO A 50 10.06 -4.34 4.46
N VAL A 51 10.49 -3.74 3.35
CA VAL A 51 11.91 -3.56 3.01
C VAL A 51 12.27 -2.08 3.15
N THR A 52 11.48 -1.19 2.54
CA THR A 52 11.62 0.27 2.67
C THR A 52 10.24 0.90 2.69
N VAL A 53 9.93 1.62 3.77
CA VAL A 53 8.66 2.34 3.94
C VAL A 53 8.99 3.79 4.30
N PRO A 54 8.53 4.78 3.52
CA PRO A 54 8.79 6.18 3.81
C PRO A 54 8.16 6.64 5.14
N THR A 55 8.71 7.69 5.72
CA THR A 55 8.16 8.33 6.93
C THR A 55 6.71 8.79 6.69
N GLY A 56 5.85 8.54 7.68
CA GLY A 56 4.42 8.83 7.61
C GLY A 56 3.57 7.66 7.09
N LEU A 57 4.21 6.60 6.58
CA LEU A 57 3.55 5.38 6.16
C LEU A 57 3.92 4.21 7.07
N THR A 58 3.05 3.20 7.13
CA THR A 58 3.30 1.93 7.81
C THR A 58 2.70 0.81 6.98
N LEU A 59 3.53 -0.15 6.55
CA LEU A 59 3.05 -1.38 5.94
C LEU A 59 2.60 -2.36 7.04
N ASN A 60 1.33 -2.72 7.03
CA ASN A 60 0.71 -3.64 7.97
C ASN A 60 0.91 -5.10 7.53
N THR A 61 0.74 -6.02 8.48
CA THR A 61 0.96 -7.46 8.23
C THR A 61 -0.08 -8.10 7.31
N ASP A 62 -1.22 -7.46 7.12
CA ASP A 62 -2.28 -7.89 6.18
C ASP A 62 -2.04 -7.38 4.74
N GLY A 63 -0.92 -6.68 4.52
CA GLY A 63 -0.56 -6.10 3.23
C GLY A 63 -1.14 -4.71 2.98
N THR A 64 -1.94 -4.13 3.88
CA THR A 64 -2.40 -2.74 3.76
C THR A 64 -1.32 -1.75 4.18
N VAL A 65 -1.43 -0.50 3.74
CA VAL A 65 -0.56 0.61 4.17
C VAL A 65 -1.41 1.64 4.91
N THR A 66 -0.98 2.00 6.12
CA THR A 66 -1.53 3.14 6.86
C THR A 66 -0.74 4.39 6.53
N VAL A 67 -1.43 5.46 6.13
CA VAL A 67 -0.90 6.82 5.98
C VAL A 67 -1.35 7.63 7.20
N VAL A 68 -0.41 8.16 7.98
CA VAL A 68 -0.75 8.97 9.16
C VAL A 68 -1.27 10.36 8.74
N PRO A 69 -2.09 11.02 9.59
CA PRO A 69 -2.53 12.39 9.36
C PRO A 69 -1.34 13.36 9.19
N ASN A 70 -1.56 14.42 8.41
CA ASN A 70 -0.57 15.44 8.04
C ASN A 70 0.64 14.91 7.24
N THR A 71 0.47 13.81 6.52
CA THR A 71 1.47 13.36 5.54
C THR A 71 1.47 14.31 4.34
N PRO A 72 2.63 14.85 3.92
CA PRO A 72 2.72 15.71 2.75
C PRO A 72 2.16 15.05 1.49
N ALA A 73 1.60 15.85 0.58
CA ALA A 73 1.18 15.32 -0.71
C ALA A 73 2.39 14.93 -1.55
N GLY A 74 2.29 13.79 -2.24
CA GLY A 74 3.37 13.23 -3.02
C GLY A 74 3.14 11.77 -3.36
N ASN A 75 4.09 11.19 -4.09
CA ASN A 75 4.12 9.77 -4.39
C ASN A 75 5.14 9.12 -3.47
N TYR A 76 4.73 8.03 -2.84
CA TYR A 76 5.51 7.31 -1.84
C TYR A 76 5.77 5.89 -2.31
N ASP A 77 7.03 5.60 -2.59
CA ASP A 77 7.48 4.26 -2.97
C ASP A 77 7.58 3.38 -1.71
N VAL A 78 6.79 2.31 -1.67
CA VAL A 78 6.80 1.31 -0.61
C VAL A 78 7.38 0.03 -1.18
N THR A 79 8.60 -0.31 -0.78
CA THR A 79 9.23 -1.59 -1.16
C THR A 79 8.95 -2.63 -0.10
N TYR A 80 8.44 -3.77 -0.51
CA TYR A 80 8.11 -4.88 0.37
C TYR A 80 8.41 -6.21 -0.30
N LYS A 81 8.49 -7.23 0.54
CA LYS A 81 8.77 -8.60 0.14
C LYS A 81 7.62 -9.51 0.54
N ILE A 82 7.22 -10.37 -0.38
CA ILE A 82 6.23 -11.42 -0.17
C ILE A 82 6.97 -12.75 -0.16
N CYS A 83 6.76 -13.55 0.88
CA CYS A 83 7.39 -14.86 1.03
C CYS A 83 6.35 -15.93 1.32
N GLU A 84 6.48 -17.10 0.69
CA GLU A 84 5.64 -18.25 1.03
C GLU A 84 5.96 -18.72 2.45
N VAL A 85 4.92 -18.95 3.27
CA VAL A 85 5.09 -19.31 4.69
C VAL A 85 5.85 -20.63 4.85
N THR A 86 5.50 -21.63 4.04
CA THR A 86 6.10 -22.98 4.10
C THR A 86 7.40 -23.13 3.32
N ASN A 87 7.74 -22.15 2.49
CA ASN A 87 8.98 -22.13 1.71
C ASN A 87 9.58 -20.72 1.69
N PRO A 88 10.27 -20.30 2.77
CA PRO A 88 10.82 -18.94 2.87
C PRO A 88 11.90 -18.59 1.84
N GLY A 89 12.34 -19.54 1.00
CA GLY A 89 13.18 -19.27 -0.16
C GLY A 89 12.40 -18.85 -1.42
N ASN A 90 11.10 -19.15 -1.47
CA ASN A 90 10.19 -18.66 -2.50
C ASN A 90 9.64 -17.31 -2.05
N CYS A 91 10.35 -16.25 -2.45
CA CYS A 91 9.95 -14.88 -2.19
C CYS A 91 10.14 -14.01 -3.41
N ASP A 92 9.36 -12.95 -3.48
CA ASP A 92 9.49 -11.89 -4.47
C ASP A 92 9.43 -10.51 -3.80
N GLU A 93 10.19 -9.56 -4.33
CA GLU A 93 10.29 -8.20 -3.80
C GLU A 93 9.81 -7.21 -4.85
N VAL A 94 8.97 -6.27 -4.43
CA VAL A 94 8.31 -5.33 -5.32
C VAL A 94 8.21 -3.96 -4.67
N THR A 95 8.15 -2.92 -5.51
CA THR A 95 7.93 -1.54 -5.10
C THR A 95 6.62 -1.05 -5.67
N SER A 96 5.70 -0.70 -4.78
CA SER A 96 4.39 -0.14 -5.12
C SER A 96 4.29 1.32 -4.69
N VAL A 97 3.45 2.09 -5.37
CA VAL A 97 3.38 3.55 -5.21
C VAL A 97 2.09 3.93 -4.51
N ILE A 98 2.22 4.61 -3.37
CA ILE A 98 1.07 5.22 -2.66
C ILE A 98 1.01 6.69 -3.03
N VAL A 99 -0.08 7.11 -3.65
CA VAL A 99 -0.31 8.53 -3.95
C VAL A 99 -0.99 9.18 -2.73
N VAL A 100 -0.45 10.31 -2.26
CA VAL A 100 -1.04 11.11 -1.18
C VAL A 100 -1.44 12.48 -1.75
N SER A 101 -2.72 12.85 -1.61
CA SER A 101 -3.26 14.11 -2.08
C SER A 101 -3.31 15.17 -0.98
N GLN A 102 -3.32 16.45 -1.37
CA GLN A 102 -3.64 17.54 -0.46
C GLN A 102 -5.12 17.49 -0.05
N PRO A 103 -5.49 18.08 1.11
CA PRO A 103 -6.90 18.32 1.41
C PRO A 103 -7.51 19.26 0.38
N THR A 104 -8.72 18.96 -0.06
CA THR A 104 -9.52 19.89 -0.87
C THR A 104 -10.09 20.97 0.05
N ILE A 105 -9.74 22.23 -0.18
CA ILE A 105 -10.45 23.36 0.42
C ILE A 105 -11.67 23.63 -0.46
N ASP A 106 -12.87 23.37 0.06
CA ASP A 106 -14.11 23.82 -0.56
C ASP A 106 -14.36 25.26 -0.12
N ALA A 107 -14.00 26.22 -0.98
CA ALA A 107 -14.29 27.62 -0.73
C ALA A 107 -15.77 27.89 -1.03
N VAL A 108 -16.61 27.94 0.01
CA VAL A 108 -17.99 28.41 -0.14
C VAL A 108 -17.93 29.90 -0.50
N ALA A 109 -18.42 30.25 -1.70
CA ALA A 109 -18.50 31.65 -2.12
C ALA A 109 -19.40 32.43 -1.15
N GLU A 110 -18.80 33.32 -0.37
CA GLU A 110 -19.56 34.21 0.51
C GLU A 110 -20.19 35.33 -0.33
N THR A 111 -21.52 35.32 -0.42
CA THR A 111 -22.30 36.43 -0.97
C THR A 111 -22.69 37.35 0.18
N THR A 112 -21.73 38.15 0.65
CA THR A 112 -22.08 39.33 1.46
C THR A 112 -22.72 40.35 0.52
N ALA A 113 -24.05 40.50 0.62
CA ALA A 113 -24.75 41.61 0.00
C ALA A 113 -24.23 42.91 0.63
N SER A 114 -23.65 43.79 -0.19
CA SER A 114 -23.31 45.15 0.25
C SER A 114 -24.60 45.87 0.65
N ILE A 115 -24.61 46.46 1.85
CA ILE A 115 -25.72 47.26 2.39
C ILE A 115 -25.96 48.54 1.60
#